data_AF-A0ABD0S879-F1
#
_entry.id   AF-A0ABD0S879-F1
#
_cell.length_a   1.000
_cell.length_b   1.000
_cell.length_c   1.000
_cell.angle_alpha   90.00
_cell.angle_beta   90.00
_cell.angle_gamma   90.00
#
_symmetry.space_group_name_H-M   'P 1'
#
loop_
_entity.id
_entity.type
_entity.pdbx_description
1 polymer ?
#
loop_
_entity_poly.entity_id
_entity_poly.type
_entity_poly.pdbx_seq_one_letter_code
_entity_poly.pdbx_strand_id
1 'polypeptide(L)'
;MICATQIIRILRAAMRQWLADVQSLKGNKNKTSSLLKVFKKTNLVNMRPHAVDNGKDHLKSDDLESNETKRNCFWKEKLSVYVTILEAYEIAKRLFQLLILYQCLQTFLNGVFNVYYTTDFLQADNLILQDDDLPFPYAAVLTVAWALKNIITFTTLSVEFENFYIAANDVLVYSLLQLTKNCSEHEYQMQKNVVRMSRLSHKGHVCNLFDLDAAMPRRLLSLIATYSIVVLQFKIFGNYVGAFETD
;
A
#
# COMPACT_ATOMS: atom_id res chain seq x y z
N MET A 1 -9.96 -15.26 3.82
CA MET A 1 -10.17 -13.81 3.58
C MET A 1 -10.15 -12.95 4.85
N ILE A 2 -10.80 -13.38 5.94
CA ILE A 2 -10.81 -12.66 7.24
C ILE A 2 -9.38 -12.28 7.70
N CYS A 3 -8.41 -13.17 7.49
CA CYS A 3 -7.02 -12.95 7.92
C CYS A 3 -6.35 -11.72 7.27
N ALA A 4 -6.54 -11.53 5.95
CA ALA A 4 -5.95 -10.40 5.23
C ALA A 4 -6.55 -9.07 5.72
N THR A 5 -7.88 -8.96 5.80
CA THR A 5 -8.54 -7.74 6.27
C THR A 5 -8.15 -7.38 7.71
N GLN A 6 -7.93 -8.37 8.57
CA GLN A 6 -7.46 -8.14 9.94
C GLN A 6 -6.01 -7.64 9.99
N ILE A 7 -5.11 -8.20 9.19
CA ILE A 7 -3.72 -7.73 9.09
C ILE A 7 -3.68 -6.26 8.65
N ILE A 8 -4.54 -5.87 7.70
CA ILE A 8 -4.64 -4.48 7.22
C ILE A 8 -5.10 -3.54 8.32
N ARG A 9 -6.13 -3.94 9.09
CA ARG A 9 -6.64 -3.15 10.20
C ARG A 9 -5.58 -2.95 11.29
N ILE A 10 -4.81 -3.98 11.60
CA ILE A 10 -3.72 -3.93 12.58
C ILE A 10 -2.61 -2.97 12.10
N LEU A 11 -2.14 -3.13 10.86
CA LEU A 11 -1.13 -2.24 10.26
C LEU A 11 -1.57 -0.78 10.24
N ARG A 12 -2.83 -0.54 9.86
CA ARG A 12 -3.41 0.81 9.84
C ARG A 12 -3.48 1.41 11.24
N ALA A 13 -3.90 0.64 12.23
CA ALA A 13 -3.97 1.10 13.62
C ALA A 13 -2.57 1.47 14.15
N ALA A 14 -1.56 0.62 13.87
CA ALA A 14 -0.17 0.89 14.24
C ALA A 14 0.38 2.17 13.60
N MET A 15 0.11 2.41 12.31
CA MET A 15 0.54 3.63 11.62
C MET A 15 -0.12 4.89 12.21
N ARG A 16 -1.43 4.84 12.50
CA ARG A 16 -2.13 5.98 13.12
C ARG A 16 -1.61 6.29 14.51
N GLN A 17 -1.34 5.26 15.32
CA GLN A 17 -0.80 5.42 16.66
C GLN A 17 0.57 6.10 16.61
N TRP A 18 1.46 5.64 15.72
CA TRP A 18 2.76 6.27 15.51
C TRP A 18 2.63 7.74 15.10
N LEU A 19 1.70 8.05 14.19
CA LEU A 19 1.46 9.44 13.75
C LEU A 19 1.01 10.32 14.93
N ALA A 20 0.13 9.81 15.79
CA ALA A 20 -0.33 10.51 16.98
C ALA A 20 0.80 10.77 17.98
N ASP A 21 1.69 9.79 18.19
CA ASP A 21 2.85 9.92 19.08
C ASP A 21 3.85 10.96 18.55
N VAL A 22 4.05 11.01 17.23
CA VAL A 22 4.89 12.05 16.60
C VAL A 22 4.27 13.44 16.75
N GLN A 23 2.94 13.56 16.64
CA GLN A 23 2.24 14.83 16.80
C GLN A 23 2.18 15.31 18.25
N SER A 24 2.01 14.41 19.22
CA SER A 24 1.93 14.76 20.65
C SER A 24 3.23 15.36 21.18
N LEU A 25 4.38 14.89 20.68
CA LEU A 25 5.70 15.47 20.99
C LEU A 25 5.82 16.94 20.56
N LYS A 26 5.05 17.35 19.54
CA LYS A 26 4.99 18.72 19.05
C LYS A 26 4.11 19.64 19.90
N GLY A 27 3.21 19.07 20.71
CA GLY A 27 2.35 19.81 21.65
C GLY A 27 3.10 20.31 22.88
N ASN A 28 4.22 19.68 23.25
CA ASN A 28 5.04 20.11 24.38
C ASN A 28 6.05 21.22 23.98
N LYS A 29 5.54 22.27 23.32
CA LYS A 29 6.32 23.47 22.95
C LYS A 29 6.73 24.32 24.16
N ASN A 30 6.07 24.16 25.30
CA ASN A 30 6.36 24.97 26.49
C ASN A 30 7.68 24.57 27.16
N LYS A 31 8.10 23.30 27.07
CA LYS A 31 9.41 22.85 27.57
C LYS A 31 10.55 23.25 26.62
N THR A 32 10.32 23.23 25.30
CA THR A 32 11.30 23.69 24.30
C THR A 32 11.41 25.22 24.22
N SER A 33 10.35 25.96 24.53
CA SER A 33 10.36 27.43 24.69
C SER A 33 11.28 27.90 25.83
N SER A 34 11.36 27.15 26.92
CA SER A 34 12.29 27.46 28.03
C SER A 34 13.76 27.27 27.64
N LEU A 35 14.08 26.23 26.84
CA LEU A 35 15.42 26.01 26.29
C LEU A 35 15.77 26.99 25.17
N LEU A 36 14.79 27.41 24.36
CA LEU A 36 14.97 28.43 23.31
C LEU A 36 15.20 29.84 23.90
N LYS A 37 14.63 30.13 25.08
CA LYS A 37 14.89 31.36 25.84
C LYS A 37 16.27 31.37 26.49
N VAL A 38 16.81 30.20 26.86
CA VAL A 38 18.21 30.06 27.30
C VAL A 38 19.16 30.23 26.10
N PHE A 39 18.82 29.68 24.93
CA PHE A 39 19.64 29.79 23.72
C PHE A 39 19.63 31.19 23.08
N LYS A 40 18.51 31.94 23.16
CA LYS A 40 18.44 33.34 22.69
C LYS A 40 19.20 34.32 23.58
N LYS A 41 19.55 33.94 24.82
CA LYS A 41 20.30 34.80 25.75
C LYS A 41 21.82 34.70 25.58
N THR A 42 22.31 33.80 24.72
CA THR A 42 23.76 33.57 24.51
C THR A 42 24.27 33.96 23.13
N ASN A 43 23.42 34.45 22.21
CA ASN A 43 23.86 34.85 20.87
C ASN A 43 23.29 36.21 20.49
N LEU A 44 23.94 37.25 21.00
CA LEU A 44 23.89 38.61 20.46
C LEU A 44 25.33 39.17 20.46
N VAL A 45 26.19 38.65 19.59
CA VAL A 45 27.41 39.37 19.16
C VAL A 45 27.75 38.96 17.72
N ASN A 46 27.54 39.92 16.80
CA ASN A 46 28.40 40.24 15.64
C ASN A 46 29.26 39.12 15.04
N MET A 47 28.87 38.65 13.85
CA MET A 47 29.83 38.14 12.88
C MET A 47 30.50 39.33 12.18
N ARG A 48 31.72 39.64 12.60
CA ARG A 48 32.76 40.24 11.75
C ARG A 48 33.96 39.27 11.81
N PRO A 49 34.56 38.89 10.67
CA PRO A 49 35.67 37.94 10.67
C PRO A 49 36.93 38.67 11.13
N HIS A 50 37.48 38.31 12.28
CA HIS A 50 38.85 38.67 12.62
C HIS A 50 39.55 37.50 13.31
N ALA A 51 40.73 37.26 12.78
CA ALA A 51 41.87 36.49 13.25
C ALA A 51 41.71 35.75 14.59
N VAL A 52 41.98 34.44 14.47
CA VAL A 52 42.32 33.49 15.52
C VAL A 52 43.34 34.12 16.49
N ASP A 53 42.87 34.42 17.70
CA ASP A 53 43.71 34.57 18.89
C ASP A 53 43.46 33.36 19.80
N ASN A 54 44.56 32.71 20.19
CA ASN A 54 44.60 31.49 20.97
C ASN A 54 44.44 31.83 22.46
N GLY A 55 43.21 31.93 22.93
CA GLY A 55 42.87 32.10 24.35
C GLY A 55 42.28 30.83 24.96
N LYS A 56 43.05 30.16 25.83
CA LYS A 56 42.65 28.99 26.63
C LYS A 56 41.51 29.31 27.60
N ASP A 57 40.30 28.83 27.31
CA ASP A 57 39.20 28.68 28.28
C ASP A 57 38.85 27.19 28.44
N HIS A 58 39.51 26.54 29.41
CA HIS A 58 39.48 25.08 29.59
C HIS A 58 38.35 24.52 30.48
N LEU A 59 37.27 25.26 30.78
CA LEU A 59 36.37 24.85 31.87
C LEU A 59 34.85 24.77 31.57
N LYS A 60 34.43 24.63 30.31
CA LYS A 60 33.00 24.38 29.96
C LYS A 60 32.75 23.27 28.91
N SER A 61 33.77 22.48 28.57
CA SER A 61 33.68 21.47 27.50
C SER A 61 32.83 20.26 27.88
N ASP A 62 32.89 19.80 29.14
CA ASP A 62 32.35 18.48 29.52
C ASP A 62 30.81 18.43 29.59
N ASP A 63 30.15 19.55 29.90
CA ASP A 63 28.68 19.62 29.95
C ASP A 63 28.02 19.69 28.56
N LEU A 64 28.76 20.16 27.54
CA LEU A 64 28.24 20.24 26.17
C LEU A 64 28.24 18.85 25.49
N GLU A 65 29.30 18.07 25.71
CA GLU A 65 29.50 16.77 25.07
C GLU A 65 28.45 15.74 25.51
N SER A 66 28.11 15.73 26.81
CA SER A 66 27.06 14.88 27.42
C SER A 66 25.67 15.10 26.80
N ASN A 67 25.36 16.33 26.40
CA ASN A 67 24.04 16.70 25.91
C ASN A 67 23.85 16.36 24.42
N GLU A 68 24.94 16.33 23.63
CA GLU A 68 24.92 15.84 22.25
C GLU A 68 24.79 14.31 22.20
N THR A 69 25.46 13.58 23.08
CA THR A 69 25.38 12.11 23.08
C THR A 69 23.96 11.60 23.37
N LYS A 70 23.27 12.22 24.34
CA LYS A 70 21.86 11.90 24.66
C LYS A 70 20.93 12.17 23.48
N ARG A 71 21.13 13.28 22.76
CA ARG A 71 20.34 13.63 21.58
C ARG A 71 20.52 12.59 20.47
N ASN A 72 21.75 12.17 20.23
CA ASN A 72 22.08 11.17 19.21
C ASN A 72 21.48 9.79 19.49
N CYS A 73 21.43 9.34 20.76
CA CYS A 73 20.76 8.09 21.11
C CYS A 73 19.25 8.13 20.84
N PHE A 74 18.59 9.22 21.23
CA PHE A 74 17.15 9.39 21.04
C PHE A 74 16.74 9.29 19.55
N TRP A 75 17.52 9.92 18.65
CA TRP A 75 17.24 9.86 17.22
C TRP A 75 17.50 8.48 16.60
N LYS A 76 18.55 7.78 17.05
CA LYS A 76 18.83 6.41 16.59
C LYS A 76 17.69 5.45 16.92
N GLU A 77 17.15 5.53 18.13
CA GLU A 77 16.01 4.70 18.56
C GLU A 77 14.77 4.97 17.68
N LYS A 78 14.44 6.24 17.46
CA LYS A 78 13.29 6.63 16.61
C LYS A 78 13.48 6.21 15.15
N LEU A 79 14.68 6.34 14.61
CA LEU A 79 14.99 5.88 13.25
C LEU A 79 14.88 4.36 13.15
N SER A 80 15.34 3.62 14.16
CA SER A 80 15.18 2.16 14.21
C SER A 80 13.72 1.74 14.09
N VAL A 81 12.82 2.38 14.86
CA VAL A 81 11.38 2.11 14.79
C VAL A 81 10.82 2.42 13.40
N TYR A 82 11.24 3.53 12.80
CA TYR A 82 10.81 3.91 11.45
C TYR A 82 11.25 2.89 10.40
N VAL A 83 12.51 2.43 10.47
CA VAL A 83 13.04 1.39 9.57
C VAL A 83 12.22 0.10 9.71
N THR A 84 11.92 -0.34 10.93
CA THR A 84 11.08 -1.53 11.15
C THR A 84 9.67 -1.37 10.58
N ILE A 85 9.06 -0.19 10.70
CA ILE A 85 7.75 0.10 10.09
C ILE A 85 7.84 0.04 8.56
N LEU A 86 8.92 0.58 7.99
CA LEU A 86 9.13 0.58 6.54
C LEU A 86 9.35 -0.84 5.99
N GLU A 87 10.07 -1.69 6.72
CA GLU A 87 10.23 -3.11 6.39
C GLU A 87 8.91 -3.87 6.46
N ALA A 88 8.12 -3.65 7.52
CA ALA A 88 6.79 -4.22 7.62
C ALA A 88 5.87 -3.76 6.47
N TYR A 89 6.01 -2.49 6.06
CA TYR A 89 5.31 -1.93 4.91
C TYR A 89 5.70 -2.61 3.60
N GLU A 90 7.00 -2.80 3.34
CA GLU A 90 7.52 -3.53 2.17
C GLU A 90 6.94 -4.95 2.09
N ILE A 91 6.91 -5.66 3.22
CA ILE A 91 6.35 -7.02 3.31
C ILE A 91 4.85 -7.00 3.03
N ALA A 92 4.11 -6.08 3.68
CA ALA A 92 2.68 -5.94 3.48
C ALA A 92 2.36 -5.66 2.01
N LYS A 93 3.09 -4.72 1.38
CA LYS A 93 2.95 -4.38 -0.04
C LYS A 93 3.11 -5.60 -0.93
N ARG A 94 4.14 -6.42 -0.73
CA ARG A 94 4.34 -7.68 -1.51
C ARG A 94 3.20 -8.66 -1.30
N LEU A 95 2.73 -8.81 -0.06
CA LEU A 95 1.64 -9.72 0.27
C LEU A 95 0.32 -9.28 -0.38
N PHE A 96 0.04 -7.98 -0.38
CA PHE A 96 -1.10 -7.41 -1.08
C PHE A 96 -1.04 -7.63 -2.59
N GLN A 97 0.12 -7.40 -3.19
CA GLN A 97 0.35 -7.65 -4.62
C GLN A 97 0.04 -9.11 -4.99
N LEU A 98 0.56 -10.07 -4.20
CA LEU A 98 0.26 -11.49 -4.38
C LEU A 98 -1.21 -11.81 -4.18
N LEU A 99 -1.86 -11.20 -3.18
CA LEU A 99 -3.27 -11.43 -2.89
C LEU A 99 -4.19 -10.89 -3.98
N ILE A 100 -3.90 -9.70 -4.51
CA ILE A 100 -4.62 -9.11 -5.65
C ILE A 100 -4.43 -9.98 -6.89
N LEU A 101 -3.20 -10.43 -7.17
CA LEU A 101 -2.91 -11.32 -8.30
C LEU A 101 -3.64 -12.66 -8.18
N TYR A 102 -3.62 -13.26 -6.99
CA TYR A 102 -4.33 -14.50 -6.71
C TYR A 102 -5.85 -14.33 -6.92
N GLN A 103 -6.44 -13.28 -6.35
CA GLN A 103 -7.87 -13.00 -6.51
C GLN A 103 -8.24 -12.72 -7.98
N CYS A 104 -7.35 -12.04 -8.71
CA CYS A 104 -7.47 -11.77 -10.14
C CYS A 104 -7.52 -13.08 -10.94
N LEU A 105 -6.52 -13.96 -10.74
CA LEU A 105 -6.45 -15.26 -11.39
C LEU A 105 -7.65 -16.13 -11.04
N GLN A 106 -8.04 -16.18 -9.77
CA GLN A 106 -9.19 -16.94 -9.31
C GLN A 106 -10.49 -16.43 -9.95
N THR A 107 -10.68 -15.11 -10.05
CA THR A 107 -11.87 -14.52 -10.67
C THR A 107 -11.89 -14.79 -12.17
N PHE A 108 -10.74 -14.71 -12.84
CA PHE A 108 -10.61 -15.05 -14.25
C PHE A 108 -10.95 -16.51 -14.52
N LEU A 109 -10.32 -17.45 -13.80
CA LEU A 109 -10.58 -18.89 -13.97
C LEU A 109 -12.03 -19.23 -13.69
N ASN A 110 -12.60 -18.74 -12.59
CA ASN A 110 -14.01 -18.95 -12.28
C ASN A 110 -14.92 -18.37 -13.37
N GLY A 111 -14.59 -17.20 -13.92
CA GLY A 111 -15.37 -16.59 -15.01
C GLY A 111 -15.38 -17.47 -16.26
N VAL A 112 -14.21 -17.94 -16.70
CA VAL A 112 -14.08 -18.83 -17.87
C VAL A 112 -14.76 -20.17 -17.62
N PHE A 113 -14.53 -20.80 -16.46
CA PHE A 113 -15.18 -22.07 -16.12
C PHE A 113 -16.70 -21.93 -16.04
N ASN A 114 -17.22 -20.84 -15.46
CA ASN A 114 -18.65 -20.62 -15.39
C ASN A 114 -19.28 -20.52 -16.79
N VAL A 115 -18.66 -19.78 -17.73
CA VAL A 115 -19.12 -19.72 -19.12
C VAL A 115 -19.04 -21.09 -19.81
N TYR A 116 -17.95 -21.83 -19.56
CA TYR A 116 -17.79 -23.17 -20.11
C TYR A 116 -18.89 -24.12 -19.61
N TYR A 117 -19.11 -24.21 -18.30
CA TYR A 117 -20.12 -25.12 -17.72
C TYR A 117 -21.55 -24.70 -18.08
N THR A 118 -21.87 -23.41 -18.12
CA THR A 118 -23.22 -22.98 -18.51
C THR A 118 -23.50 -23.28 -19.98
N THR A 119 -22.52 -23.11 -20.87
CA THR A 119 -22.69 -23.48 -22.29
C THR A 119 -22.82 -24.98 -22.49
N ASP A 120 -22.04 -25.79 -21.77
CA ASP A 120 -22.12 -27.25 -21.82
C ASP A 120 -23.48 -27.76 -21.29
N PHE A 121 -23.94 -27.20 -20.17
CA PHE A 121 -25.22 -27.53 -19.57
C PHE A 121 -26.40 -27.16 -20.49
N LEU A 122 -26.38 -25.96 -21.08
CA LEU A 122 -27.40 -25.52 -22.04
C LEU A 122 -27.48 -26.41 -23.29
N GLN A 123 -26.36 -27.01 -23.71
CA GLN A 123 -26.36 -27.93 -24.85
C GLN A 123 -26.93 -29.30 -24.50
N ALA A 124 -26.65 -29.81 -23.30
CA ALA A 124 -27.19 -31.07 -22.81
C ALA A 124 -28.72 -31.02 -22.64
N ASP A 125 -29.26 -29.92 -22.11
CA ASP A 125 -30.70 -29.78 -21.86
C ASP A 125 -31.54 -29.71 -23.15
N ASN A 126 -30.99 -29.17 -24.25
CA ASN A 126 -31.68 -29.16 -25.55
C ASN A 126 -31.92 -30.59 -26.12
N LEU A 127 -31.22 -31.60 -25.60
CA LEU A 127 -31.37 -33.01 -25.99
C LEU A 127 -32.31 -33.81 -25.06
N ILE A 128 -32.63 -33.31 -23.86
CA ILE A 128 -33.38 -34.04 -22.84
C ILE A 128 -34.57 -33.20 -22.37
N LEU A 129 -35.50 -32.91 -23.28
CA LEU A 129 -36.81 -32.36 -22.94
C LEU A 129 -37.73 -33.47 -22.42
N GLN A 130 -37.64 -33.92 -21.14
CA GLN A 130 -38.83 -34.48 -20.47
C GLN A 130 -38.81 -34.82 -18.96
N ASP A 131 -37.92 -34.33 -18.10
CA ASP A 131 -38.10 -34.59 -16.65
C ASP A 131 -37.83 -33.37 -15.76
N ASP A 132 -38.79 -33.10 -14.87
CA ASP A 132 -39.14 -31.81 -14.26
C ASP A 132 -38.28 -31.36 -13.04
N ASP A 133 -37.17 -32.03 -12.71
CA ASP A 133 -36.68 -31.98 -11.31
C ASP A 133 -35.25 -31.46 -11.06
N LEU A 134 -34.81 -30.39 -11.76
CA LEU A 134 -33.88 -29.42 -11.12
C LEU A 134 -33.89 -28.03 -11.80
N PRO A 135 -34.09 -26.92 -11.04
CA PRO A 135 -34.29 -25.61 -11.65
C PRO A 135 -32.96 -24.99 -12.10
N PHE A 136 -32.67 -25.07 -13.40
CA PHE A 136 -31.71 -24.24 -14.14
C PHE A 136 -31.54 -22.79 -13.61
N PRO A 137 -32.61 -22.03 -13.26
CA PRO A 137 -32.44 -20.68 -12.71
C PRO A 137 -31.61 -20.61 -11.42
N TYR A 138 -31.59 -21.67 -10.60
CA TYR A 138 -30.84 -21.67 -9.34
C TYR A 138 -29.32 -21.67 -9.57
N ALA A 139 -28.84 -22.50 -10.50
CA ALA A 139 -27.41 -22.56 -10.85
C ALA A 139 -26.92 -21.23 -11.45
N ALA A 140 -27.74 -20.61 -12.31
CA ALA A 140 -27.45 -19.28 -12.86
C ALA A 140 -27.36 -18.20 -11.77
N VAL A 141 -28.32 -18.17 -10.84
CA VAL A 141 -28.33 -17.23 -9.72
C VAL A 141 -27.11 -17.43 -8.80
N LEU A 142 -26.76 -18.68 -8.46
CA LEU A 142 -25.55 -18.97 -7.68
C LEU A 142 -24.27 -18.49 -8.37
N THR A 143 -24.18 -18.70 -9.68
CA THR A 143 -23.04 -18.29 -10.50
C THR A 143 -22.87 -16.77 -10.49
N VAL A 144 -23.96 -16.03 -10.70
CA VAL A 144 -23.97 -14.56 -10.66
C VAL A 144 -23.64 -14.06 -9.26
N ALA A 145 -24.24 -14.64 -8.22
CA ALA A 145 -23.96 -14.29 -6.83
C ALA A 145 -22.49 -14.51 -6.46
N TRP A 146 -21.89 -15.61 -6.93
CA TRP A 146 -20.47 -15.91 -6.72
C TRP A 146 -19.55 -14.92 -7.44
N ALA A 147 -19.88 -14.56 -8.69
CA ALA A 147 -19.15 -13.56 -9.46
C ALA A 147 -19.20 -12.19 -8.78
N LEU A 148 -20.39 -11.75 -8.34
CA LEU A 148 -20.58 -10.51 -7.59
C LEU A 148 -19.76 -10.50 -6.29
N LYS A 149 -19.76 -11.59 -5.52
CA LYS A 149 -18.95 -11.74 -4.31
C LYS A 149 -17.45 -11.56 -4.59
N ASN A 150 -16.95 -12.12 -5.69
CA ASN A 150 -15.54 -11.98 -6.07
C ASN A 150 -15.19 -10.54 -6.47
N ILE A 151 -16.07 -9.88 -7.23
CA ILE A 151 -15.90 -8.47 -7.61
C ILE A 151 -15.89 -7.56 -6.37
N ILE A 152 -16.85 -7.75 -5.45
CA ILE A 152 -16.92 -6.99 -4.19
C ILE A 152 -15.64 -7.17 -3.39
N THR A 153 -15.21 -8.42 -3.19
CA THR A 153 -13.96 -8.76 -2.49
C THR A 153 -12.75 -8.05 -3.09
N PHE A 154 -12.61 -8.16 -4.41
CA PHE A 154 -11.50 -7.57 -5.14
C PHE A 154 -11.50 -6.04 -5.06
N THR A 155 -12.68 -5.43 -5.15
CA THR A 155 -12.88 -3.97 -5.03
C THR A 155 -12.53 -3.49 -3.63
N THR A 156 -13.04 -4.15 -2.59
CA THR A 156 -12.70 -3.82 -1.20
C THR A 156 -11.20 -3.94 -0.96
N LEU A 157 -10.55 -5.00 -1.45
CA LEU A 157 -9.11 -5.17 -1.29
C LEU A 157 -8.31 -4.04 -1.98
N SER A 158 -8.75 -3.63 -3.17
CA SER A 158 -8.13 -2.53 -3.93
C SER A 158 -8.26 -1.19 -3.20
N VAL A 159 -9.46 -0.87 -2.69
CA VAL A 159 -9.71 0.36 -1.90
C VAL A 159 -8.90 0.37 -0.61
N GLU A 160 -8.82 -0.77 0.08
CA GLU A 160 -8.03 -0.89 1.31
C GLU A 160 -6.53 -0.68 1.05
N PHE A 161 -6.03 -1.19 -0.09
CA PHE A 161 -4.66 -0.97 -0.53
C PHE A 161 -4.39 0.50 -0.89
N GLU A 162 -5.31 1.15 -1.61
CA GLU A 162 -5.20 2.57 -1.95
C GLU A 162 -5.18 3.46 -0.69
N ASN A 163 -6.09 3.22 0.24
CA ASN A 163 -6.11 3.92 1.53
C ASN A 163 -4.82 3.74 2.33
N PHE A 164 -4.25 2.53 2.28
CA PHE A 164 -2.95 2.26 2.89
C PHE A 164 -1.81 3.02 2.20
N TYR A 165 -1.84 3.10 0.87
CA TYR A 165 -0.88 3.85 0.08
C TYR A 165 -0.94 5.35 0.37
N ILE A 166 -2.14 5.93 0.44
CA ILE A 166 -2.36 7.34 0.80
C ILE A 166 -1.78 7.62 2.20
N ALA A 167 -2.10 6.78 3.20
CA ALA A 167 -1.58 6.96 4.56
C ALA A 167 -0.04 6.89 4.62
N ALA A 168 0.57 5.99 3.84
CA ALA A 168 2.02 5.93 3.72
C ALA A 168 2.58 7.19 3.05
N ASN A 169 1.94 7.69 2.00
CA ASN A 169 2.34 8.92 1.32
C ASN A 169 2.23 10.15 2.22
N ASP A 170 1.20 10.24 3.05
CA ASP A 170 1.04 11.33 4.00
C ASP A 170 2.22 11.40 4.98
N VAL A 171 2.64 10.26 5.54
CA VAL A 171 3.82 10.18 6.42
C VAL A 171 5.07 10.73 5.71
N LEU A 172 5.21 10.43 4.42
CA LEU A 172 6.33 10.90 3.60
C LEU A 172 6.26 12.40 3.34
N VAL A 173 5.11 12.92 2.96
CA VAL A 173 4.89 14.37 2.76
C VAL A 173 5.14 15.13 4.06
N TYR A 174 4.68 14.61 5.20
CA TYR A 174 4.97 15.20 6.51
C TYR A 174 6.46 15.22 6.83
N SER A 175 7.19 14.14 6.52
CA SER A 175 8.64 14.09 6.71
C SER A 175 9.37 15.10 5.82
N LEU A 176 8.94 15.27 4.56
CA LEU A 176 9.47 16.27 3.62
C LEU A 176 9.20 17.71 4.07
N LEU A 177 8.00 17.98 4.58
CA LEU A 177 7.62 19.29 5.08
C LEU A 177 8.36 19.65 6.38
N GLN A 178 8.86 18.65 7.11
CA GLN A 178 9.72 18.88 8.26
C GLN A 178 11.15 19.23 7.85
N LEU A 179 11.61 18.74 6.69
CA LEU A 179 12.95 18.99 6.13
C LEU A 179 13.15 20.44 5.71
N THR A 180 12.07 21.13 5.35
CA THR A 180 12.10 22.54 4.93
C THR A 180 12.13 23.52 6.09
N LYS A 181 11.89 23.07 7.33
CA LYS A 181 12.07 23.90 8.53
C LYS A 181 13.53 23.83 8.95
N ASN A 182 14.09 24.92 9.44
CA ASN A 182 15.48 25.00 9.93
C ASN A 182 15.78 23.88 10.94
N CYS A 183 16.24 22.75 10.40
CA CYS A 183 16.59 21.55 11.13
C CYS A 183 18.09 21.56 11.39
N SER A 184 18.49 20.87 12.47
CA SER A 184 19.90 20.58 12.68
C SER A 184 20.44 19.68 11.55
N GLU A 185 21.74 19.76 11.28
CA GLU A 185 22.40 18.98 10.23
C GLU A 185 22.10 17.47 10.36
N HIS A 186 22.06 16.95 11.59
CA HIS A 186 21.73 15.55 11.87
C HIS A 186 20.27 15.19 11.53
N GLU A 187 19.30 16.06 11.86
CA GLU A 187 17.89 15.86 11.49
C GLU A 187 17.72 15.90 9.97
N TYR A 188 18.44 16.80 9.30
CA TYR A 188 18.43 16.93 7.85
C TYR A 188 18.94 15.65 7.16
N GLN A 189 20.08 15.12 7.58
CA GLN A 189 20.62 13.87 7.01
C GLN A 189 19.68 12.68 7.22
N MET A 190 19.07 12.58 8.42
CA MET A 190 18.10 11.54 8.73
C MET A 190 16.88 11.61 7.81
N GLN A 191 16.23 12.76 7.74
CA GLN A 191 15.03 12.94 6.92
C GLN A 191 15.36 12.78 5.43
N LYS A 192 16.55 13.19 4.98
CA LYS A 192 17.03 12.93 3.61
C LYS A 192 17.14 11.44 3.31
N ASN A 193 17.62 10.63 4.26
CA ASN A 193 17.67 9.17 4.12
C ASN A 193 16.27 8.55 4.07
N VAL A 194 15.35 9.02 4.92
CA VAL A 194 13.93 8.61 4.90
C VAL A 194 13.29 8.88 3.53
N VAL A 195 13.46 10.09 3.02
CA VAL A 195 12.98 10.49 1.69
C VAL A 195 13.59 9.62 0.60
N ARG A 196 14.90 9.33 0.70
CA ARG A 196 15.59 8.50 -0.29
C ARG A 196 15.08 7.07 -0.31
N MET A 197 14.90 6.44 0.86
CA MET A 197 14.31 5.10 0.97
C MET A 197 12.88 5.07 0.44
N SER A 198 12.09 6.08 0.78
CA SER A 198 10.72 6.23 0.31
C SER A 198 10.61 6.37 -1.21
N ARG A 199 11.47 7.19 -1.81
CA ARG A 199 11.46 7.45 -3.26
C ARG A 199 11.76 6.20 -4.08
N LEU A 200 12.55 5.27 -3.51
CA LEU A 200 12.78 3.95 -4.10
C LEU A 200 11.53 3.06 -4.05
N SER A 201 10.66 3.22 -3.03
CA SER A 201 9.44 2.42 -2.90
C SER A 201 8.25 3.00 -3.71
N HIS A 202 8.30 4.29 -4.08
CA HIS A 202 7.17 5.02 -4.70
C HIS A 202 6.86 4.64 -6.15
N LYS A 203 7.75 3.90 -6.83
CA LYS A 203 7.43 3.22 -8.10
C LYS A 203 7.27 1.72 -7.86
N GLY A 204 6.21 1.37 -7.13
CA GLY A 204 5.81 -0.02 -6.97
C GLY A 204 5.14 -0.53 -8.22
N HIS A 205 5.89 -0.97 -9.23
CA HIS A 205 5.32 -1.84 -10.26
C HIS A 205 4.89 -3.16 -9.59
N VAL A 206 3.70 -3.65 -9.90
CA VAL A 206 3.25 -4.97 -9.43
C VAL A 206 3.77 -6.00 -10.40
N CYS A 207 4.69 -6.85 -9.92
CA CYS A 207 5.24 -7.94 -10.70
C CYS A 207 5.81 -7.51 -12.07
N ASN A 208 6.15 -6.22 -12.26
CA ASN A 208 6.46 -5.59 -13.56
C ASN A 208 5.41 -5.82 -14.68
N LEU A 209 4.25 -6.36 -14.35
CA LEU A 209 3.22 -6.75 -15.32
C LEU A 209 2.09 -5.71 -15.37
N PHE A 210 1.76 -5.13 -14.22
CA PHE A 210 0.70 -4.15 -14.09
C PHE A 210 1.14 -3.03 -13.16
N ASP A 211 0.92 -1.79 -13.59
CA ASP A 211 0.92 -0.68 -12.65
C ASP A 211 -0.25 -0.88 -11.70
N LEU A 212 0.01 -0.78 -10.38
CA LEU A 212 -1.02 -0.85 -9.33
C LEU A 212 -1.82 0.46 -9.36
N ASP A 213 -2.48 0.69 -10.47
CA ASP A 213 -3.33 1.82 -10.72
C ASP A 213 -4.78 1.39 -10.51
N ALA A 214 -5.65 2.34 -10.16
CA ALA A 214 -7.09 2.13 -10.02
C ALA A 214 -7.74 1.56 -11.31
N ALA A 215 -7.01 1.57 -12.42
CA ALA A 215 -7.37 0.94 -13.69
C ALA A 215 -7.19 -0.59 -13.74
N MET A 216 -6.46 -1.23 -12.81
CA MET A 216 -6.22 -2.68 -12.83
C MET A 216 -7.52 -3.52 -12.82
N PRO A 217 -8.52 -3.25 -11.94
CA PRO A 217 -9.83 -3.92 -11.99
C PRO A 217 -10.50 -3.84 -13.35
N ARG A 218 -10.41 -2.66 -13.97
CA ARG A 218 -11.03 -2.39 -15.26
C ARG A 218 -10.37 -3.19 -16.38
N ARG A 219 -9.03 -3.26 -16.38
CA ARG A 219 -8.26 -4.06 -17.36
C ARG A 219 -8.57 -5.54 -17.23
N LEU A 220 -8.65 -6.05 -15.99
CA LEU A 220 -9.02 -7.44 -15.73
C LEU A 220 -10.43 -7.77 -16.24
N LEU A 221 -11.40 -6.89 -15.95
CA LEU A 221 -12.78 -7.08 -16.40
C LEU A 221 -12.87 -7.10 -17.93
N SER A 222 -12.12 -6.21 -18.60
CA SER A 222 -12.00 -6.22 -20.06
C SER A 222 -11.43 -7.54 -20.57
N LEU A 223 -10.37 -8.06 -19.93
CA LEU A 223 -9.75 -9.32 -20.34
C LEU A 223 -10.71 -10.50 -20.17
N ILE A 224 -11.41 -10.59 -19.03
CA ILE A 224 -12.45 -11.61 -18.80
C ILE A 224 -13.53 -11.52 -19.88
N ALA A 225 -14.05 -10.32 -20.16
CA ALA A 225 -15.08 -10.14 -21.17
C ALA A 225 -14.61 -10.59 -22.57
N THR A 226 -13.40 -10.20 -22.98
CA THR A 226 -12.82 -10.61 -24.27
C THR A 226 -12.66 -12.13 -24.35
N TYR A 227 -12.11 -12.78 -23.32
CA TYR A 227 -11.97 -14.24 -23.30
C TYR A 227 -13.32 -14.96 -23.28
N SER A 228 -14.30 -14.45 -22.53
CA SER A 228 -15.66 -15.01 -22.52
C SER A 228 -16.29 -14.96 -23.92
N ILE A 229 -16.13 -13.85 -24.64
CA ILE A 229 -16.62 -13.72 -26.03
C ILE A 229 -15.95 -14.74 -26.93
N VAL A 230 -14.62 -14.92 -26.84
CA VAL A 230 -13.88 -15.88 -27.65
C VAL A 230 -14.35 -17.32 -27.37
N VAL A 231 -14.51 -17.69 -26.09
CA VAL A 231 -15.03 -19.02 -25.70
C VAL A 231 -16.44 -19.25 -26.25
N LEU A 232 -17.32 -18.24 -26.16
CA LEU A 232 -18.66 -18.29 -26.72
C LEU A 232 -18.63 -18.48 -28.26
N GLN A 233 -17.76 -17.75 -28.97
CA GLN A 233 -17.62 -17.88 -30.42
C GLN A 233 -17.18 -19.28 -30.83
N PHE A 234 -16.18 -19.87 -30.15
CA PHE A 234 -15.73 -21.23 -30.45
C PHE A 234 -16.81 -22.29 -30.21
N LYS A 235 -17.58 -22.16 -29.12
CA LYS A 235 -18.69 -23.08 -28.82
C LYS A 235 -19.83 -22.95 -29.84
N ILE A 236 -20.21 -21.72 -30.21
CA ILE A 236 -21.25 -21.47 -31.22
C ILE A 236 -20.81 -22.01 -32.59
N PHE A 237 -19.59 -21.70 -33.03
CA PHE A 237 -19.10 -22.13 -34.34
C PHE A 237 -18.89 -23.64 -34.43
N GLY A 238 -18.40 -24.28 -33.36
CA GLY A 238 -18.23 -25.73 -33.31
C GLY A 238 -19.54 -26.49 -33.52
N ASN A 239 -20.66 -26.00 -32.99
CA ASN A 239 -21.97 -26.61 -33.18
C ASN A 239 -22.44 -26.54 -34.65
N TYR A 240 -22.14 -25.45 -35.36
CA TYR A 240 -22.51 -25.33 -36.77
C TYR A 240 -21.75 -26.32 -37.65
N VAL A 241 -20.47 -26.57 -37.36
CA VAL A 241 -19.66 -27.52 -38.14
C VAL A 241 -20.14 -28.96 -37.93
N GLY A 242 -20.45 -29.35 -36.69
CA GLY A 242 -20.93 -30.70 -36.38
C GLY A 242 -22.28 -31.05 -37.01
N ALA A 243 -23.16 -30.06 -37.25
CA ALA A 243 -24.46 -30.28 -37.89
C ALA A 243 -24.36 -30.60 -39.39
N PHE A 244 -23.27 -30.21 -40.08
CA PHE A 244 -23.09 -30.47 -41.51
C PHE A 244 -22.52 -31.86 -41.82
N GLU A 245 -22.02 -32.59 -40.83
CA GLU A 245 -21.36 -33.90 -41.03
C GLU A 245 -22.34 -35.08 -40.86
N THR A 246 -23.59 -34.80 -40.47
CA THR A 246 -24.64 -35.80 -40.22
C THR A 246 -25.74 -35.89 -41.29
N ASP A 247 -25.67 -35.07 -42.34
CA ASP A 247 -26.57 -35.10 -43.52
C ASP A 247 -25.85 -35.71 -44.74
#